data_AF-A0A116MH50-F1
#
_entry.id   AF-A0A116MH50-F1
#
_cell.length_a   1.000
_cell.length_b   1.000
_cell.length_c   1.000
_cell.angle_alpha   90.00
_cell.angle_beta   90.00
_cell.angle_gamma   90.00
#
_symmetry.space_group_name_H-M   'P 1'
#
loop_
_entity.id
_entity.type
_entity.pdbx_description
1 polymer ?
#
loop_
_entity_poly.entity_id
_entity_poly.type
_entity_poly.pdbx_seq_one_letter_code
_entity_poly.pdbx_strand_id
1 'polypeptide(L)'
;MDHRFVEDANWHKQEEAYITFLQENAAKKIVFLELGVGYNTPTIIKFPFERLNQTLPSASLIRVNLEDPERKGIQTFHQDMQEVVRAWKN
;
A
#
# COMPACT_ATOMS: atom_id res chain seq x y z
N MET A 1 -12.10 -17.25 3.15
CA MET A 1 -11.53 -16.17 3.97
C MET A 1 -10.55 -16.82 4.94
N ASP A 2 -9.31 -16.34 4.96
CA ASP A 2 -8.30 -16.83 5.90
C ASP A 2 -8.70 -16.40 7.33
N HIS A 3 -8.85 -17.35 8.25
CA HIS A 3 -9.33 -17.15 9.62
C HIS A 3 -8.19 -16.81 10.60
N ARG A 4 -7.05 -16.31 10.10
CA ARG A 4 -5.83 -16.07 10.89
C ARG A 4 -5.60 -14.63 11.28
N PHE A 5 -6.43 -13.70 10.82
CA PHE A 5 -6.30 -12.29 11.20
C PHE A 5 -6.90 -12.06 12.58
N VAL A 6 -6.09 -11.61 13.52
CA VAL A 6 -6.50 -11.31 14.89
C VAL A 6 -6.46 -9.80 15.07
N GLU A 7 -7.64 -9.19 15.09
CA GLU A 7 -7.85 -7.77 15.39
C GLU A 7 -7.88 -7.58 16.91
N ASP A 8 -6.70 -7.51 17.53
CA ASP A 8 -6.58 -7.23 18.96
C ASP A 8 -6.64 -5.72 19.26
N ALA A 9 -6.63 -5.35 20.54
CA ALA A 9 -6.67 -3.94 20.94
C ALA A 9 -5.47 -3.12 20.39
N ASN A 10 -4.33 -3.77 20.19
CA ASN A 10 -3.16 -3.12 19.62
C ASN A 10 -3.31 -2.91 18.11
N TRP A 11 -4.01 -3.81 17.42
CA TRP A 11 -4.40 -3.65 16.03
C TRP A 11 -5.27 -2.42 15.82
N HIS A 12 -6.35 -2.26 16.61
CA HIS A 12 -7.21 -1.08 16.52
C HIS A 12 -6.48 0.22 16.82
N LYS A 13 -5.54 0.21 17.77
CA LYS A 13 -4.70 1.38 18.05
C LYS A 13 -3.81 1.77 16.86
N GLN A 14 -3.26 0.78 16.15
CA GLN A 14 -2.45 1.03 14.95
C GLN A 14 -3.31 1.47 13.77
N GLU A 15 -4.50 0.91 13.62
CA GLU A 15 -5.50 1.35 12.64
C GLU A 15 -5.86 2.83 12.84
N GLU A 16 -6.16 3.24 14.08
CA GLU A 16 -6.49 4.63 14.40
C GLU A 16 -5.32 5.58 14.08
N ALA A 17 -4.09 5.20 14.44
CA ALA A 17 -2.90 6.00 14.12
C ALA A 17 -2.69 6.13 12.60
N TYR A 18 -2.92 5.05 11.85
CA TYR A 18 -2.86 5.06 10.38
C TYR A 18 -3.92 5.98 9.77
N ILE A 19 -5.17 5.90 10.21
CA ILE A 19 -6.27 6.75 9.74
C ILE A 19 -5.97 8.22 10.06
N THR A 20 -5.50 8.50 11.28
CA THR A 20 -5.13 9.86 11.70
C THR A 20 -4.04 10.43 10.80
N PHE A 21 -2.98 9.67 10.53
CA PHE A 21 -1.92 10.09 9.60
C PHE A 21 -2.49 10.43 8.20
N LEU A 22 -3.41 9.62 7.67
CA LEU A 22 -4.02 9.91 6.38
C LEU A 22 -4.84 11.19 6.39
N GLN A 23 -5.64 11.41 7.44
CA GLN A 23 -6.48 12.60 7.57
C GLN A 23 -5.65 13.88 7.67
N GLU A 24 -4.61 13.88 8.50
CA GLU A 24 -3.71 15.02 8.68
C GLU A 24 -2.90 15.38 7.42
N ASN A 25 -2.73 14.41 6.52
CA ASN A 25 -1.91 14.56 5.32
C ASN A 25 -2.71 14.48 4.01
N ALA A 26 -4.05 14.44 4.07
CA ALA A 26 -4.91 14.21 2.89
C ALA A 26 -4.72 15.24 1.76
N ALA A 27 -4.34 16.48 2.10
CA ALA A 27 -4.06 17.54 1.14
C ALA A 27 -2.58 17.61 0.68
N LYS A 28 -1.71 16.76 1.23
CA LYS A 28 -0.28 16.69 0.89
C LYS A 28 -0.03 15.61 -0.15
N LYS A 29 1.20 15.55 -0.65
CA LYS A 29 1.66 14.45 -1.50
C LYS A 29 1.89 13.21 -0.65
N ILE A 30 1.13 12.15 -0.89
CA ILE A 30 1.23 10.86 -0.20
C ILE A 30 1.67 9.80 -1.21
N VAL A 31 2.61 8.94 -0.81
CA VAL A 31 2.97 7.75 -1.58
C VAL A 31 2.53 6.52 -0.83
N PHE A 32 1.64 5.74 -1.44
CA PHE A 32 1.32 4.40 -1.02
C PHE A 32 2.32 3.43 -1.65
N LEU A 33 3.14 2.78 -0.83
CA LEU A 33 4.16 1.84 -1.29
C LEU A 33 3.75 0.41 -0.92
N GLU A 34 3.46 -0.40 -1.93
CA GLU A 34 3.08 -1.79 -1.81
C GLU A 34 4.26 -2.69 -2.18
N LEU A 35 4.79 -3.47 -1.23
CA LEU A 35 5.97 -4.33 -1.41
C LEU A 35 5.60 -5.81 -1.28
N GLY A 36 5.66 -6.56 -2.37
CA GLY A 36 5.43 -8.02 -2.37
C GLY A 36 4.04 -8.45 -1.90
N VAL A 37 3.05 -7.56 -1.93
CA VAL A 37 1.70 -7.88 -1.49
C VAL A 37 1.01 -8.71 -2.57
N GLY A 38 0.61 -9.93 -2.22
CA GLY A 38 -0.15 -10.82 -3.09
C GLY A 38 -1.67 -10.74 -2.86
N TYR A 39 -2.40 -11.74 -3.36
CA TYR A 39 -3.87 -11.83 -3.29
C TYR A 39 -4.40 -12.76 -2.20
N ASN A 40 -3.58 -13.14 -1.21
CA ASN A 40 -4.03 -13.98 -0.09
C ASN A 40 -5.07 -13.24 0.77
N THR A 41 -4.85 -11.95 1.04
CA THR A 41 -5.79 -11.11 1.81
C THR A 41 -5.80 -9.68 1.26
N PRO A 42 -6.32 -9.47 0.03
CA PRO A 42 -6.20 -8.19 -0.67
C PRO A 42 -7.01 -7.05 -0.01
N THR A 43 -7.93 -7.40 0.90
CA THR A 43 -8.78 -6.47 1.64
C THR A 43 -8.00 -5.64 2.67
N ILE A 44 -6.81 -6.06 3.10
CA ILE A 44 -6.02 -5.36 4.13
C ILE A 44 -5.17 -4.25 3.53
N ILE A 45 -4.54 -4.47 2.36
CA ILE A 45 -3.58 -3.51 1.77
C ILE A 45 -3.97 -3.11 0.34
N LYS A 46 -4.08 -4.08 -0.59
CA LYS A 46 -4.28 -3.80 -2.02
C LYS A 46 -5.50 -2.92 -2.26
N PHE A 47 -6.68 -3.36 -1.83
CA PHE A 47 -7.93 -2.63 -2.11
C PHE A 47 -8.02 -1.29 -1.37
N PRO A 48 -7.63 -1.18 -0.08
CA PRO A 48 -7.54 0.11 0.58
C PRO A 48 -6.61 1.10 -0.12
N PHE A 49 -5.40 0.67 -0.52
CA PHE A 49 -4.45 1.55 -1.21
C PHE A 49 -4.97 2.01 -2.56
N GLU A 50 -5.59 1.12 -3.34
CA GLU A 50 -6.21 1.49 -4.62
C GLU A 50 -7.35 2.51 -4.43
N ARG A 51 -8.21 2.31 -3.43
CA ARG A 51 -9.28 3.26 -3.09
C ARG A 51 -8.73 4.62 -2.65
N LEU A 52 -7.71 4.61 -1.78
CA LEU A 52 -7.10 5.83 -1.27
C LEU A 52 -6.36 6.60 -2.37
N ASN A 53 -5.65 5.90 -3.27
CA ASN A 53 -5.00 6.51 -4.43
C ASN A 53 -6.00 7.18 -5.38
N GLN A 54 -7.21 6.64 -5.51
CA GLN A 54 -8.29 7.24 -6.29
C GLN A 54 -8.98 8.41 -5.58
N THR A 55 -9.02 8.39 -4.24
CA THR A 55 -9.76 9.37 -3.42
C THR A 55 -8.91 10.60 -3.10
N LEU A 56 -7.61 10.40 -2.85
CA LEU A 56 -6.69 11.46 -2.46
C LEU A 56 -6.07 12.09 -3.72
N PRO A 57 -6.34 13.38 -4.01
CA PRO A 57 -6.01 14.00 -5.30
C PRO A 57 -4.51 14.11 -5.58
N SER A 58 -3.67 14.02 -4.56
CA SER A 58 -2.20 14.11 -4.66
C SER A 58 -1.51 12.81 -4.24
N ALA A 59 -2.24 11.69 -4.19
CA ALA A 59 -1.67 10.39 -3.89
C ALA A 59 -1.07 9.74 -5.14
N SER A 60 -0.01 8.97 -4.90
CA SER A 60 0.56 8.04 -5.87
C SER A 60 0.64 6.65 -5.25
N LEU A 61 0.39 5.62 -6.05
CA LEU A 61 0.55 4.22 -5.66
C LEU A 61 1.71 3.61 -6.45
N ILE A 62 2.70 3.10 -5.70
CA ILE A 62 3.83 2.35 -6.22
C ILE A 62 3.72 0.91 -5.73
N ARG A 63 3.87 -0.04 -6.65
CA ARG A 63 3.83 -1.48 -6.39
C ARG A 63 5.15 -2.10 -6.81
N VAL A 64 5.72 -2.93 -5.94
CA VAL A 64 6.86 -3.79 -6.27
C VAL A 64 6.39 -5.23 -6.13
N ASN A 65 6.05 -5.84 -7.26
CA ASN A 65 5.57 -7.22 -7.31
C ASN A 65 5.83 -7.78 -8.72
N LEU A 66 6.42 -8.98 -8.79
CA LEU A 66 6.78 -9.66 -10.04
C LEU A 66 5.56 -10.07 -10.88
N GLU A 67 4.43 -10.35 -10.23
CA GLU A 67 3.27 -11.01 -10.84
C GLU A 67 2.07 -10.08 -11.06
N ASP A 68 2.06 -8.89 -10.44
CA ASP A 68 0.91 -7.99 -10.58
C ASP A 68 0.84 -7.36 -11.98
N PRO A 69 -0.34 -7.29 -12.61
CA PRO A 69 -0.49 -6.64 -13.90
C PRO A 69 -0.33 -5.12 -13.78
N GLU A 70 0.14 -4.48 -14.86
CA GLU A 70 0.13 -3.03 -14.95
C GLU A 70 -1.30 -2.47 -14.89
N ARG A 71 -1.46 -1.34 -14.20
CA ARG A 71 -2.73 -0.62 -14.07
C ARG A 71 -2.50 0.87 -14.27
N LYS A 72 -3.38 1.52 -15.02
CA LYS A 72 -3.33 2.96 -15.24
C LYS A 72 -3.38 3.70 -13.90
N GLY A 73 -2.45 4.63 -13.69
CA GLY A 73 -2.37 5.42 -12.45
C GLY A 73 -1.68 4.72 -11.29
N ILE A 74 -1.08 3.54 -11.52
CA ILE A 74 -0.28 2.80 -10.54
C ILE A 74 1.07 2.47 -11.16
N GLN A 75 2.16 2.90 -10.51
CA GLN A 75 3.50 2.57 -10.97
C GLN A 75 3.89 1.20 -10.44
N THR A 76 4.11 0.23 -11.33
CA THR A 76 4.42 -1.16 -10.96
C THR A 76 5.84 -1.52 -11.39
N PHE A 77 6.61 -2.11 -10.48
CA PHE A 77 7.95 -2.64 -10.70
C PHE A 77 7.91 -4.16 -10.61
N HIS A 78 8.21 -4.84 -11.72
CA HIS A 78 8.28 -6.30 -11.84
C HIS A 78 9.69 -6.86 -11.62
N GLN A 79 10.50 -6.16 -10.83
CA GLN A 79 11.87 -6.54 -10.51
C GLN A 79 11.95 -7.15 -9.11
N ASP A 80 13.05 -7.85 -8.82
CA ASP A 80 13.33 -8.31 -7.46
C ASP A 80 13.36 -7.11 -6.51
N MET A 81 12.70 -7.27 -5.35
CA MET A 81 12.53 -6.17 -4.40
C MET A 81 13.87 -5.66 -3.86
N GLN A 82 14.87 -6.55 -3.69
CA GLN A 82 16.18 -6.13 -3.22
C GLN A 82 16.88 -5.27 -4.26
N GLU A 83 16.72 -5.58 -5.54
CA GLU A 83 17.26 -4.75 -6.64
C GLU A 83 16.63 -3.36 -6.65
N VAL A 84 15.30 -3.28 -6.54
CA VAL A 84 14.58 -2.00 -6.48
C VAL A 84 15.03 -1.16 -5.29
N VAL A 85 15.07 -1.75 -4.09
CA VAL A 85 15.49 -1.05 -2.87
C VAL A 85 16.96 -0.63 -2.93
N ARG A 86 17.84 -1.44 -3.54
CA ARG A 86 19.24 -1.05 -3.76
C ARG A 86 19.36 0.12 -4.71
N ALA A 87 18.58 0.14 -5.79
CA ALA A 87 18.59 1.25 -6.75
C ALA A 87 18.15 2.59 -6.13
N TRP A 88 17.20 2.58 -5.19
CA TRP A 88 16.71 3.79 -4.51
C TRP A 88 17.62 4.31 -3.39
N LYS A 89 18.56 3.50 -2.92
CA LYS A 89 19.52 3.90 -1.87
C LYS A 89 20.75 4.65 -2.41
N ASN A 90 20.94 4.63 -3.74
CA ASN A 90 22.03 5.29 -4.44
C ASN A 90 21.60 6.64 -5.00
#